data_AF-A0AAV5YM60-F1
#
_entry.id   AF-A0AAV5YM60-F1
#
_cell.length_a   1.000
_cell.length_b   1.000
_cell.length_c   1.000
_cell.angle_alpha   90.00
_cell.angle_beta   90.00
_cell.angle_gamma   90.00
#
_symmetry.space_group_name_H-M   'P 1'
#
loop_
_entity.id
_entity.type
_entity.pdbx_description
1 polymer ?
#
loop_
_entity_poly.entity_id
_entity_poly.type
_entity_poly.pdbx_seq_one_letter_code
_entity_poly.pdbx_strand_id
1 'polypeptide(L)'
;MSGRLVRLDGEVGHAAAAGYGQVLFAESPLGGLLMLLGLIPLAPRAAVGAAVACTLATALARLRGYPYAEWRRGLYGYVAALTGVFWGVLFAPTSRAWVTLGLAALVAPALTRLAHRLLTPQQLPSVALPALALTWAAWLVLTPAEPATPAGWPAQAAGWALTLAGLALASRLLAVTASLGTVVGLAVSAALGGVGTSGIVANSVPTAIALGGVFLAFSPAALVVAAISAAVAGALWSSLMVHAGLPLPALVAPFSLVTIAVVAALRLPWLRRMVP
;
A
#
# COMPACT_ATOMS: atom_id res chain seq x y z
N MET A 1 20.32 -31.10 11.08
CA MET A 1 19.81 -29.97 10.26
C MET A 1 19.12 -30.57 9.04
N SER A 2 17.82 -30.87 9.14
CA SER A 2 17.07 -31.51 8.05
C SER A 2 16.67 -30.44 7.04
N GLY A 3 17.31 -30.49 5.86
CA GLY A 3 16.92 -29.70 4.70
C GLY A 3 15.52 -30.12 4.24
N ARG A 4 14.49 -29.43 4.72
CA ARG A 4 13.21 -29.41 4.01
C ARG A 4 13.48 -28.74 2.68
N LEU A 5 13.58 -29.55 1.63
CA LEU A 5 13.47 -29.10 0.25
C LEU A 5 12.32 -28.09 0.18
N VAL A 6 12.62 -26.88 -0.27
CA VAL A 6 11.63 -25.83 -0.46
C VAL A 6 10.72 -26.30 -1.58
N ARG A 7 9.61 -26.90 -1.15
CA ARG A 7 8.46 -27.22 -1.98
C ARG A 7 7.90 -25.91 -2.55
N LEU A 8 8.23 -25.60 -3.81
CA LEU A 8 7.68 -24.46 -4.57
C LEU A 8 6.28 -24.81 -5.10
N ASP A 9 5.45 -25.43 -4.25
CA ASP A 9 4.25 -26.17 -4.63
C ASP A 9 3.04 -25.23 -4.70
N GLY A 10 3.02 -24.25 -5.61
CA GLY A 10 1.92 -23.27 -5.72
C GLY A 10 1.72 -22.35 -4.50
N GLU A 11 2.29 -22.69 -3.33
CA GLU A 11 2.21 -21.90 -2.09
C GLU A 11 2.90 -20.54 -2.25
N VAL A 12 3.96 -20.47 -3.06
CA VAL A 12 4.60 -19.18 -3.39
C VAL A 12 3.62 -18.28 -4.15
N GLY A 13 2.88 -18.84 -5.11
CA GLY A 13 1.84 -18.12 -5.82
C GLY A 13 0.72 -17.65 -4.88
N HIS A 14 0.28 -18.50 -3.97
CA HIS A 14 -0.69 -18.15 -2.93
C HIS A 14 -0.20 -17.00 -2.03
N ALA A 15 1.02 -17.12 -1.50
CA ALA A 15 1.61 -16.11 -0.62
C ALA A 15 1.87 -14.78 -1.34
N ALA A 16 2.31 -14.82 -2.61
CA ALA A 16 2.50 -13.63 -3.42
C ALA A 16 1.15 -12.95 -3.73
N ALA A 17 0.12 -13.74 -4.03
CA ALA A 17 -1.24 -13.24 -4.24
C ALA A 17 -1.80 -12.57 -2.96
N ALA A 18 -1.58 -13.18 -1.78
CA ALA A 18 -1.91 -12.55 -0.50
C ALA A 18 -1.09 -11.27 -0.26
N GLY A 19 0.17 -11.24 -0.72
CA GLY A 19 1.04 -10.06 -0.67
C GLY A 19 0.48 -8.85 -1.43
N TYR A 20 -0.21 -9.05 -2.55
CA TYR A 20 -0.92 -7.94 -3.22
C TYR A 20 -2.08 -7.42 -2.39
N GLY A 21 -2.84 -8.31 -1.76
CA GLY A 21 -3.94 -7.94 -0.88
C GLY A 21 -3.47 -7.12 0.33
N GLN A 22 -2.34 -7.53 0.92
CA GLN A 22 -1.72 -6.85 2.06
C GLN A 22 -1.34 -5.39 1.78
N VAL A 23 -1.20 -4.96 0.52
CA VAL A 23 -1.01 -3.54 0.18
C VAL A 23 -2.17 -2.68 0.70
N LEU A 24 -3.40 -3.23 0.73
CA LEU A 24 -4.57 -2.62 1.37
C LEU A 24 -5.07 -3.47 2.55
N PHE A 25 -4.15 -4.09 3.29
CA PHE A 25 -4.43 -4.89 4.50
C PHE A 25 -5.33 -6.12 4.29
N ALA A 26 -5.59 -6.51 3.05
CA ALA A 26 -6.44 -7.64 2.72
C ALA A 26 -5.65 -8.95 2.74
N GLU A 27 -5.90 -9.81 3.74
CA GLU A 27 -5.23 -11.10 3.88
C GLU A 27 -5.87 -12.21 3.05
N SER A 28 -6.12 -11.94 1.76
CA SER A 28 -6.81 -12.86 0.85
C SER A 28 -6.02 -13.02 -0.44
N PRO A 29 -5.57 -14.24 -0.79
CA PRO A 29 -4.92 -14.49 -2.07
C PRO A 29 -5.81 -14.14 -3.27
N LEU A 30 -7.08 -14.55 -3.25
CA LEU A 30 -8.02 -14.24 -4.32
C LEU A 30 -8.31 -12.74 -4.36
N GLY A 31 -8.48 -12.11 -3.19
CA GLY A 31 -8.68 -10.66 -3.09
C GLY A 31 -7.51 -9.88 -3.68
N GLY A 32 -6.28 -10.25 -3.30
CA GLY A 32 -5.06 -9.64 -3.83
C GLY A 32 -4.85 -9.89 -5.32
N LEU A 33 -5.22 -11.06 -5.85
CA LEU A 33 -5.18 -11.33 -7.28
C LEU A 33 -6.14 -10.41 -8.05
N LEU A 34 -7.38 -10.24 -7.58
CA LEU A 34 -8.33 -9.31 -8.18
C LEU A 34 -7.84 -7.86 -8.13
N MET A 35 -7.19 -7.45 -7.04
CA MET A 35 -6.56 -6.13 -6.93
C MET A 35 -5.42 -5.95 -7.94
N LEU A 36 -4.57 -6.97 -8.14
CA LEU A 36 -3.52 -6.94 -9.16
C LEU A 36 -4.13 -6.86 -10.57
N LEU A 37 -5.17 -7.65 -10.86
CA LEU A 37 -5.89 -7.61 -12.14
C LEU A 37 -6.55 -6.24 -12.36
N GLY A 38 -7.08 -5.63 -11.31
CA GLY A 38 -7.63 -4.27 -11.34
C GLY A 38 -6.59 -3.21 -11.66
N LEU A 39 -5.31 -3.42 -11.33
CA LEU A 39 -4.23 -2.51 -11.66
C LEU A 39 -3.83 -2.55 -13.14
N ILE A 40 -4.04 -3.67 -13.84
CA ILE A 40 -3.65 -3.84 -15.25
C ILE A 40 -4.26 -2.76 -16.17
N PRO A 41 -5.59 -2.53 -16.20
CA PRO A 41 -6.16 -1.50 -17.07
C PRO A 41 -5.82 -0.06 -16.65
N LEU A 42 -5.36 0.15 -15.42
CA LEU A 42 -5.02 1.47 -14.88
C LEU A 42 -3.56 1.84 -15.15
N ALA A 43 -2.65 0.90 -14.90
CA ALA A 43 -1.21 1.08 -15.01
C ALA A 43 -0.52 -0.28 -15.25
N PRO A 44 -0.47 -0.77 -16.51
CA PRO A 44 0.08 -2.09 -16.84
C PRO A 44 1.52 -2.28 -16.36
N ARG A 45 2.36 -1.25 -16.50
CA ARG A 45 3.76 -1.27 -16.02
C ARG A 45 3.85 -1.45 -14.50
N ALA A 46 2.96 -0.79 -13.77
CA ALA A 46 2.88 -0.91 -12.31
C ALA A 46 2.38 -2.30 -11.89
N ALA A 47 1.43 -2.88 -12.62
CA ALA A 47 0.98 -4.25 -12.40
C ALA A 47 2.11 -5.28 -12.61
N VAL A 48 2.88 -5.16 -13.70
CA VAL A 48 4.04 -6.02 -13.94
C VAL A 48 5.12 -5.82 -12.88
N GLY A 49 5.43 -4.57 -12.53
CA GLY A 49 6.39 -4.24 -11.48
C GLY A 49 6.01 -4.84 -10.13
N ALA A 50 4.75 -4.66 -9.73
CA ALA A 50 4.21 -5.26 -8.51
C ALA A 50 4.30 -6.79 -8.54
N ALA A 51 3.91 -7.39 -9.67
CA ALA A 51 3.87 -8.84 -9.82
C ALA A 51 5.26 -9.48 -9.67
N VAL A 52 6.23 -8.95 -10.39
CA VAL A 52 7.62 -9.42 -10.37
C VAL A 52 8.24 -9.21 -8.99
N ALA A 53 8.15 -7.99 -8.44
CA ALA A 53 8.78 -7.66 -7.17
C ALA A 53 8.19 -8.47 -6.00
N CYS A 54 6.86 -8.59 -5.93
CA CYS A 54 6.18 -9.38 -4.89
C CYS A 54 6.58 -10.85 -4.94
N THR A 55 6.60 -11.45 -6.15
CA THR A 55 6.94 -12.86 -6.33
C THR A 55 8.39 -13.13 -5.93
N LEU A 56 9.34 -12.28 -6.35
CA LEU A 56 10.75 -12.39 -5.98
C LEU A 56 10.95 -12.27 -4.46
N ALA A 57 10.35 -11.26 -3.83
CA ALA A 57 10.42 -11.04 -2.39
C ALA A 57 9.82 -12.22 -1.59
N THR A 58 8.67 -12.72 -2.03
CA THR A 58 7.97 -13.85 -1.41
C THR A 58 8.78 -15.14 -1.52
N ALA A 59 9.33 -15.43 -2.70
CA ALA A 59 10.20 -16.59 -2.91
C ALA A 59 11.46 -16.50 -2.05
N LEU A 60 12.10 -15.33 -2.01
CA LEU A 60 13.29 -15.10 -1.18
C LEU A 60 12.99 -15.30 0.30
N ALA A 61 11.88 -14.73 0.81
CA ALA A 61 11.48 -14.89 2.21
C ALA A 61 11.28 -16.38 2.57
N ARG A 62 10.75 -17.18 1.63
CA ARG A 62 10.60 -18.63 1.81
C ARG A 62 11.96 -19.33 1.88
N LEU A 63 12.87 -19.02 0.95
CA LEU A 63 14.24 -19.56 0.91
C LEU A 63 15.03 -19.19 2.18
N ARG A 64 14.78 -18.01 2.76
CA ARG A 64 15.41 -17.55 4.01
C ARG A 64 14.78 -18.10 5.28
N GLY A 65 13.77 -18.97 5.16
CA GLY A 65 13.14 -19.63 6.30
C GLY A 65 12.39 -18.67 7.23
N TYR A 66 11.83 -17.58 6.70
CA TYR A 66 11.04 -16.65 7.50
C TYR A 66 9.77 -17.33 8.05
N PRO A 67 9.20 -16.85 9.18
CA PRO A 67 8.03 -17.45 9.82
C PRO A 67 6.92 -17.78 8.83
N TYR A 68 6.55 -19.06 8.75
CA TYR A 68 5.66 -19.57 7.69
C TYR A 68 4.26 -18.93 7.74
N ALA A 69 3.70 -18.70 8.95
CA ALA A 69 2.38 -18.10 9.09
C ALA A 69 2.32 -16.66 8.54
N GLU A 70 3.33 -15.84 8.86
CA GLU A 70 3.46 -14.48 8.34
C GLU A 70 3.72 -14.46 6.83
N TRP A 71 4.59 -15.36 6.38
CA TRP A 71 4.89 -15.54 4.96
C TRP A 71 3.66 -15.90 4.14
N ARG A 72 2.89 -16.90 4.59
CA ARG A 72 1.69 -17.38 3.89
C ARG A 72 0.58 -16.32 3.83
N ARG A 73 0.52 -15.42 4.81
CA ARG A 73 -0.38 -14.25 4.83
C ARG A 73 0.09 -13.09 3.95
N GLY A 74 1.24 -13.22 3.28
CA GLY A 74 1.75 -12.21 2.34
C GLY A 74 2.58 -11.08 2.97
N LEU A 75 2.88 -11.14 4.27
CA LEU A 75 3.56 -10.04 4.98
C LEU A 75 4.95 -9.75 4.44
N TYR A 76 5.63 -10.73 3.83
CA TYR A 76 6.96 -10.53 3.25
C TYR A 76 6.95 -10.13 1.76
N GLY A 77 5.77 -10.06 1.12
CA GLY A 77 5.63 -9.68 -0.28
C GLY A 77 5.13 -8.24 -0.49
N TYR A 78 4.29 -7.72 0.41
CA TYR A 78 3.53 -6.48 0.16
C TYR A 78 4.41 -5.23 -0.01
N VAL A 79 5.51 -5.11 0.74
CA VAL A 79 6.47 -3.99 0.58
C VAL A 79 7.05 -4.00 -0.82
N ALA A 80 7.44 -5.17 -1.33
CA ALA A 80 7.97 -5.30 -2.68
C ALA A 80 6.89 -5.07 -3.74
N ALA A 81 5.66 -5.55 -3.50
CA ALA A 81 4.52 -5.28 -4.38
C ALA A 81 4.28 -3.77 -4.54
N LEU A 82 4.17 -3.04 -3.44
CA LEU A 82 3.96 -1.59 -3.44
C LEU A 82 5.14 -0.84 -4.06
N THR A 83 6.37 -1.28 -3.77
CA THR A 83 7.60 -0.75 -4.41
C THR A 83 7.53 -0.95 -5.94
N GLY A 84 7.09 -2.12 -6.40
CA GLY A 84 6.89 -2.41 -7.83
C GLY A 84 5.82 -1.56 -8.48
N VAL A 85 4.72 -1.26 -7.77
CA VAL A 85 3.71 -0.29 -8.24
C VAL A 85 4.37 1.07 -8.46
N PHE A 86 5.12 1.58 -7.48
CA PHE A 86 5.78 2.87 -7.60
C PHE A 86 6.81 2.89 -8.73
N TRP A 87 7.58 1.82 -8.92
CA TRP A 87 8.53 1.74 -10.03
C TRP A 87 7.86 1.85 -11.39
N GLY A 88 6.78 1.11 -11.59
CA GLY A 88 6.07 1.11 -12.88
C GLY A 88 5.33 2.42 -13.18
N VAL A 89 5.00 3.21 -12.17
CA VAL A 89 4.40 4.54 -12.32
C VAL A 89 5.46 5.63 -12.48
N LEU A 90 6.47 5.66 -11.61
CA LEU A 90 7.36 6.80 -11.45
C LEU A 90 8.57 6.82 -12.37
N PHE A 91 9.10 5.67 -12.81
CA PHE A 91 10.40 5.61 -13.49
C PHE A 91 10.27 5.20 -14.95
N ALA A 92 11.15 5.76 -15.78
CA ALA A 92 11.25 5.39 -17.20
C ALA A 92 11.59 3.89 -17.32
N PRO A 93 10.99 3.16 -18.29
CA PRO A 93 11.11 1.70 -18.39
C PRO A 93 12.47 1.27 -19.00
N THR A 94 13.56 1.60 -18.32
CA THR A 94 14.93 1.25 -18.72
C THR A 94 15.37 -0.06 -18.07
N SER A 95 16.37 -0.74 -18.64
CA SER A 95 16.98 -1.92 -18.02
C SER A 95 17.48 -1.64 -16.60
N ARG A 96 18.06 -0.46 -16.37
CA ARG A 96 18.51 0.01 -15.05
C ARG A 96 17.35 0.09 -14.04
N ALA A 97 16.18 0.59 -14.45
CA ALA A 97 15.00 0.65 -13.57
C ALA A 97 14.53 -0.76 -13.16
N TRP A 98 14.51 -1.72 -14.08
CA TRP A 98 14.12 -3.09 -13.78
C TRP A 98 15.14 -3.85 -12.92
N VAL A 99 16.44 -3.66 -13.17
CA VAL A 99 17.50 -4.25 -12.33
C VAL A 99 17.42 -3.72 -10.90
N THR A 100 17.27 -2.40 -10.74
CA THR A 100 17.15 -1.78 -9.41
C THR A 100 15.85 -2.17 -8.70
N LEU A 101 14.75 -2.39 -9.42
CA LEU A 101 13.53 -2.97 -8.85
C LEU A 101 13.79 -4.39 -8.32
N GLY A 102 14.51 -5.23 -9.08
CA GLY A 102 14.91 -6.56 -8.63
C GLY A 102 15.70 -6.50 -7.33
N LEU A 103 16.71 -5.61 -7.24
CA LEU A 103 17.48 -5.40 -6.01
C LEU A 103 16.60 -4.92 -4.84
N ALA A 104 15.73 -3.95 -5.07
CA ALA A 104 14.79 -3.45 -4.07
C ALA A 104 13.86 -4.57 -3.56
N ALA A 105 13.37 -5.43 -4.46
CA ALA A 105 12.54 -6.58 -4.13
C ALA A 105 13.29 -7.61 -3.25
N LEU A 106 14.58 -7.83 -3.47
CA LEU A 106 15.39 -8.72 -2.64
C LEU A 106 15.66 -8.14 -1.24
N VAL A 107 15.72 -6.81 -1.12
CA VAL A 107 15.92 -6.11 0.16
C VAL A 107 14.62 -5.98 0.96
N ALA A 108 13.48 -5.85 0.28
CA ALA A 108 12.17 -5.58 0.87
C ALA A 108 11.78 -6.52 2.04
N PRO A 109 11.87 -7.86 1.96
CA PRO A 109 11.53 -8.74 3.08
C PRO A 109 12.35 -8.47 4.35
N ALA A 110 13.63 -8.13 4.20
CA ALA A 110 14.51 -7.81 5.33
C ALA A 110 14.12 -6.47 5.95
N LEU A 111 13.81 -5.46 5.14
CA LEU A 111 13.30 -4.18 5.62
C LEU A 111 11.94 -4.31 6.31
N THR A 112 11.04 -5.16 5.79
CA THR A 112 9.78 -5.46 6.46
C THR A 112 10.03 -6.01 7.86
N ARG A 113 10.93 -6.99 7.99
CA ARG A 113 11.28 -7.54 9.31
C ARG A 113 11.91 -6.50 10.24
N LEU A 114 12.81 -5.68 9.72
CA LEU A 114 13.45 -4.60 10.48
C LEU A 114 12.39 -3.62 11.00
N ALA A 115 11.49 -3.17 10.14
CA ALA A 115 10.42 -2.25 10.51
C ALA A 115 9.50 -2.83 11.59
N HIS A 116 9.08 -4.10 11.45
CA HIS A 116 8.28 -4.76 12.49
C HIS A 116 9.06 -4.90 13.81
N ARG A 117 10.34 -5.27 13.77
CA ARG A 117 11.18 -5.36 14.97
C ARG A 117 11.33 -4.04 15.72
N LEU A 118 11.36 -2.91 15.01
CA LEU A 118 11.51 -1.59 15.62
C LEU A 118 10.17 -1.02 16.10
N LEU A 119 9.10 -1.19 15.31
CA LEU A 119 7.82 -0.50 15.52
C LEU A 119 6.80 -1.33 16.31
N THR A 120 6.79 -2.65 16.16
CA THR A 120 5.83 -3.52 16.87
C THR A 120 6.00 -3.51 18.40
N PRO A 121 7.22 -3.50 18.99
CA PRO A 121 7.38 -3.34 20.44
C PRO A 121 6.85 -1.99 20.93
N GLN A 122 6.93 -0.98 20.07
CA GLN A 122 6.33 0.31 20.29
C GLN A 122 4.86 0.33 19.90
N GLN A 123 4.19 -0.78 19.58
CA GLN A 123 2.79 -0.87 19.11
C GLN A 123 2.44 0.00 17.88
N LEU A 124 3.43 0.40 17.09
CA LEU A 124 3.25 1.22 15.88
C LEU A 124 3.25 0.33 14.63
N PRO A 125 2.44 0.66 13.62
CA PRO A 125 2.44 -0.08 12.36
C PRO A 125 3.56 0.41 11.43
N SER A 126 4.17 -0.51 10.68
CA SER A 126 5.17 -0.18 9.66
C SER A 126 4.58 0.38 8.37
N VAL A 127 3.34 0.01 8.06
CA VAL A 127 2.57 0.43 6.88
C VAL A 127 3.44 0.43 5.61
N ALA A 128 3.47 1.54 4.87
CA ALA A 128 4.24 1.69 3.64
C ALA A 128 5.66 2.27 3.83
N LEU A 129 6.12 2.52 5.07
CA LEU A 129 7.42 3.16 5.32
C LEU A 129 8.60 2.45 4.61
N PRO A 130 8.71 1.11 4.62
CA PRO A 130 9.79 0.43 3.91
C PRO A 130 9.75 0.64 2.39
N ALA A 131 8.56 0.65 1.79
CA ALA A 131 8.39 0.87 0.36
C ALA A 131 8.72 2.31 -0.04
N LEU A 132 8.34 3.29 0.80
CA LEU A 132 8.70 4.70 0.63
C LEU A 132 10.22 4.89 0.66
N ALA A 133 10.91 4.28 1.64
CA ALA A 133 12.37 4.36 1.76
C ALA A 133 13.09 3.81 0.51
N LEU A 134 12.67 2.64 0.02
CA LEU A 134 13.21 2.05 -1.21
C LEU A 134 12.98 2.95 -2.42
N THR A 135 11.77 3.52 -2.54
CA THR A 135 11.39 4.34 -3.70
C THR A 135 12.07 5.70 -3.71
N TRP A 136 12.20 6.35 -2.56
CA TRP A 136 12.94 7.61 -2.46
C TRP A 136 14.43 7.43 -2.71
N ALA A 137 15.03 6.32 -2.26
CA ALA A 137 16.42 6.00 -2.60
C ALA A 137 16.60 5.85 -4.13
N ALA A 138 15.65 5.21 -4.80
CA ALA A 138 15.68 5.06 -6.25
C ALA A 138 15.42 6.38 -7.00
N TRP A 139 14.60 7.27 -6.45
CA TRP A 139 14.36 8.60 -7.02
C TRP A 139 15.65 9.42 -7.20
N LEU A 140 16.64 9.22 -6.33
CA LEU A 140 17.92 9.93 -6.42
C LEU A 140 18.80 9.48 -7.60
N VAL A 141 18.50 8.33 -8.22
CA VAL A 141 19.39 7.70 -9.21
C VAL A 141 18.71 7.27 -10.50
N LEU A 142 17.37 7.20 -10.52
CA LEU A 142 16.59 6.81 -11.69
C LEU A 142 15.92 8.02 -12.33
N THR A 143 15.78 7.93 -13.65
CA THR A 143 15.08 8.93 -14.46
C THR A 143 13.57 8.79 -14.28
N PRO A 144 12.85 9.87 -13.94
CA PRO A 144 11.39 9.87 -13.90
C PRO A 144 10.78 9.48 -15.26
N ALA A 145 9.63 8.80 -15.23
CA ALA A 145 8.83 8.56 -16.43
C ALA A 145 8.17 9.85 -16.90
N GLU A 146 7.88 9.93 -18.19
CA GLU A 146 6.94 10.92 -18.69
C GLU A 146 5.55 10.69 -18.07
N PRO A 147 4.79 11.77 -17.79
CA PRO A 147 3.43 11.66 -17.29
C PRO A 147 2.57 10.80 -18.23
N ALA A 148 2.03 9.70 -17.71
CA ALA A 148 1.12 8.87 -18.48
C ALA A 148 -0.23 9.58 -18.66
N THR A 149 -0.83 9.44 -19.83
CA THR A 149 -2.23 9.82 -20.03
C THR A 149 -3.10 8.94 -19.12
N PRO A 150 -4.04 9.52 -18.35
CA PRO A 150 -4.95 8.74 -17.54
C PRO A 150 -5.75 7.76 -18.39
N ALA A 151 -5.96 6.54 -17.88
CA ALA A 151 -6.79 5.56 -18.55
C ALA A 151 -8.22 6.11 -18.77
N GLY A 152 -8.86 5.74 -19.88
CA GLY A 152 -10.24 6.13 -20.16
C GLY A 152 -11.22 5.63 -19.08
N TRP A 153 -12.39 6.26 -18.98
CA TRP A 153 -13.38 5.93 -17.93
C TRP A 153 -13.75 4.43 -17.87
N PRO A 154 -13.84 3.64 -18.96
CA PRO A 154 -14.17 2.21 -18.85
C PRO A 154 -13.07 1.42 -18.16
N ALA A 155 -11.81 1.74 -18.46
CA ALA A 155 -10.65 1.12 -17.84
C ALA A 155 -10.54 1.50 -16.35
N GLN A 156 -10.84 2.76 -16.01
CA GLN A 156 -10.95 3.21 -14.62
C GLN A 156 -12.04 2.45 -13.86
N ALA A 157 -13.26 2.38 -14.41
CA ALA A 157 -14.37 1.68 -13.79
C ALA A 157 -14.05 0.19 -13.57
N ALA A 158 -13.49 -0.49 -14.58
CA ALA A 158 -13.10 -1.89 -14.48
C ALA A 158 -12.02 -2.11 -13.42
N GLY A 159 -10.97 -1.29 -13.41
CA GLY A 159 -9.86 -1.42 -12.47
C GLY A 159 -10.28 -1.21 -11.02
N TRP A 160 -11.09 -0.18 -10.75
CA TRP A 160 -11.63 0.09 -9.43
C TRP A 160 -12.66 -0.95 -8.98
N ALA A 161 -13.54 -1.42 -9.89
CA ALA A 161 -14.49 -2.48 -9.58
C ALA A 161 -13.80 -3.78 -9.16
N LEU A 162 -12.75 -4.20 -9.89
CA LEU A 162 -11.96 -5.39 -9.52
C LEU A 162 -11.24 -5.22 -8.19
N THR A 163 -10.67 -4.03 -7.93
CA THR A 163 -10.01 -3.73 -6.66
C THR A 163 -11.00 -3.79 -5.49
N LEU A 164 -12.17 -3.17 -5.63
CA LEU A 164 -13.23 -3.20 -4.61
C LEU A 164 -13.81 -4.61 -4.42
N ALA A 165 -14.00 -5.38 -5.49
CA ALA A 165 -14.41 -6.77 -5.40
C ALA A 165 -13.37 -7.60 -4.64
N GLY A 166 -12.08 -7.40 -4.93
CA GLY A 166 -10.98 -8.04 -4.21
C GLY A 166 -11.00 -7.74 -2.71
N LEU A 167 -11.18 -6.47 -2.35
CA LEU A 167 -11.35 -6.05 -0.96
C LEU A 167 -12.60 -6.67 -0.31
N ALA A 168 -13.75 -6.66 -1.00
CA ALA A 168 -15.00 -7.19 -0.46
C ALA A 168 -14.96 -8.70 -0.24
N LEU A 169 -14.27 -9.46 -1.10
CA LEU A 169 -14.00 -10.88 -0.92
C LEU A 169 -13.08 -11.16 0.27
N ALA A 170 -12.14 -10.26 0.54
CA ALA A 170 -11.25 -10.38 1.70
C ALA A 170 -11.99 -10.00 3.00
N SER A 171 -12.69 -8.87 3.01
CA SER A 171 -13.44 -8.34 4.14
C SER A 171 -14.39 -7.24 3.70
N ARG A 172 -15.68 -7.41 4.00
CA ARG A 172 -16.70 -6.38 3.81
C ARG A 172 -16.36 -5.08 4.54
N LEU A 173 -15.72 -5.17 5.71
CA LEU A 173 -15.30 -4.01 6.49
C LEU A 173 -14.21 -3.20 5.77
N LEU A 174 -13.22 -3.87 5.16
CA LEU A 174 -12.19 -3.20 4.36
C LEU A 174 -12.81 -2.52 3.13
N ALA A 175 -13.79 -3.15 2.48
CA ALA A 175 -14.50 -2.55 1.34
C ALA A 175 -15.34 -1.33 1.73
N VAL A 176 -16.05 -1.37 2.87
CA VAL A 176 -16.82 -0.22 3.38
C VAL A 176 -15.91 0.95 3.71
N THR A 177 -14.82 0.71 4.42
CA THR A 177 -13.86 1.76 4.79
C THR A 177 -13.07 2.29 3.59
N ALA A 178 -12.78 1.46 2.58
CA ALA A 178 -12.23 1.90 1.30
C ALA A 178 -13.20 2.84 0.56
N SER A 179 -14.49 2.50 0.56
CA SER A 179 -15.54 3.34 -0.04
C SER A 179 -15.66 4.68 0.68
N LEU A 180 -15.64 4.67 2.02
CA LEU A 180 -15.58 5.89 2.84
C LEU A 180 -14.38 6.77 2.47
N GLY A 181 -13.17 6.20 2.43
CA GLY A 181 -11.96 6.93 2.06
C GLY A 181 -11.99 7.48 0.63
N THR A 182 -12.68 6.79 -0.30
CA THR A 182 -12.88 7.26 -1.67
C THR A 182 -13.80 8.47 -1.69
N VAL A 183 -14.96 8.40 -1.02
CA VAL A 183 -15.92 9.51 -0.93
C VAL A 183 -15.26 10.73 -0.28
N VAL A 184 -14.57 10.54 0.84
CA VAL A 184 -13.84 11.63 1.52
C VAL A 184 -12.76 12.22 0.64
N GLY A 185 -11.93 11.39 -0.01
CA GLY A 185 -10.86 11.85 -0.89
C GLY A 185 -11.39 12.65 -2.09
N LEU A 186 -12.49 12.21 -2.69
CA LEU A 186 -13.14 12.95 -3.78
C LEU A 186 -13.74 14.28 -3.30
N ALA A 187 -14.35 14.31 -2.11
CA ALA A 187 -14.85 15.54 -1.52
C ALA A 187 -13.72 16.55 -1.23
N VAL A 188 -12.59 16.08 -0.69
CA VAL A 188 -11.39 16.91 -0.49
C VAL A 188 -10.85 17.40 -1.83
N SER A 189 -10.77 16.54 -2.84
CA SER A 189 -10.32 16.94 -4.17
C SER A 189 -11.21 18.05 -4.75
N ALA A 190 -12.55 17.88 -4.69
CA ALA A 190 -13.50 18.88 -5.15
C ALA A 190 -13.34 20.22 -4.40
N ALA A 191 -13.16 20.18 -3.08
CA ALA A 191 -12.94 21.37 -2.26
C ALA A 191 -11.62 22.09 -2.59
N LEU A 192 -10.62 21.38 -3.11
CA LEU A 192 -9.32 21.91 -3.51
C LEU A 192 -9.20 22.16 -5.03
N GLY A 193 -10.32 22.22 -5.75
CA GLY A 193 -10.35 22.54 -7.18
C GLY A 193 -9.98 21.39 -8.13
N GLY A 194 -9.99 20.14 -7.66
CA GLY A 194 -9.83 18.92 -8.47
C GLY A 194 -8.39 18.55 -8.84
N VAL A 195 -7.41 19.39 -8.52
CA VAL A 195 -6.00 19.15 -8.85
C VAL A 195 -5.44 18.02 -8.00
N GLY A 196 -4.78 17.05 -8.64
CA GLY A 196 -4.09 15.96 -7.94
C GLY A 196 -5.02 14.90 -7.35
N THR A 197 -6.27 14.78 -7.86
CA THR A 197 -7.29 13.83 -7.37
C THR A 197 -6.74 12.43 -7.08
N SER A 198 -5.95 11.85 -7.98
CA SER A 198 -5.40 10.50 -7.81
C SER A 198 -4.51 10.37 -6.58
N GLY A 199 -3.67 11.38 -6.29
CA GLY A 199 -2.79 11.38 -5.13
C GLY A 199 -3.54 11.60 -3.81
N ILE A 200 -4.56 12.46 -3.83
CA ILE A 200 -5.47 12.68 -2.69
C ILE A 200 -6.16 11.37 -2.34
N VAL A 201 -6.84 10.73 -3.30
CA VAL A 201 -7.57 9.47 -3.09
C VAL A 201 -6.63 8.33 -2.70
N ALA A 202 -5.44 8.25 -3.30
CA ALA A 202 -4.43 7.24 -2.96
C ALA A 202 -3.91 7.35 -1.51
N ASN A 203 -4.12 8.48 -0.83
CA ASN A 203 -3.79 8.64 0.59
C ASN A 203 -5.04 8.55 1.48
N SER A 204 -6.19 9.06 1.04
CA SER A 204 -7.45 8.98 1.80
C SER A 204 -7.95 7.55 1.97
N VAL A 205 -7.93 6.74 0.90
CA VAL A 205 -8.42 5.35 0.93
C VAL A 205 -7.66 4.46 1.92
N PRO A 206 -6.32 4.29 1.83
CA PRO A 206 -5.62 3.43 2.79
C PRO A 206 -5.66 3.99 4.21
N THR A 207 -5.77 5.31 4.41
CA THR A 207 -5.94 5.90 5.76
C THR A 207 -7.29 5.49 6.36
N ALA A 208 -8.37 5.55 5.59
CA ALA A 208 -9.69 5.13 6.04
C ALA A 208 -9.73 3.62 6.34
N ILE A 209 -9.11 2.79 5.50
CA ILE A 209 -8.99 1.34 5.73
C ILE A 209 -8.20 1.07 7.02
N ALA A 210 -7.03 1.70 7.17
CA ALA A 210 -6.14 1.48 8.30
C ALA A 210 -6.81 1.84 9.63
N LEU A 211 -7.45 3.00 9.73
CA LEU A 211 -8.02 3.47 10.99
C LEU A 211 -9.45 2.98 11.23
N GLY A 212 -10.25 2.77 10.18
CA GLY A 212 -11.64 2.33 10.31
C GLY A 212 -11.84 0.82 10.28
N GLY A 213 -10.87 0.07 9.74
CA GLY A 213 -11.02 -1.37 9.47
C GLY A 213 -9.92 -2.26 10.04
N VAL A 214 -8.80 -1.71 10.52
CA VAL A 214 -7.62 -2.50 10.93
C VAL A 214 -7.12 -2.16 12.33
N PHE A 215 -6.73 -0.90 12.58
CA PHE A 215 -6.01 -0.53 13.81
C PHE A 215 -6.90 -0.06 14.96
N LEU A 216 -8.13 0.37 14.69
CA LEU A 216 -9.11 0.70 15.71
C LEU A 216 -10.23 -0.34 15.71
N ALA A 217 -10.81 -0.57 16.88
CA ALA A 217 -12.01 -1.40 16.99
C ALA A 217 -13.14 -0.74 16.19
N PHE A 218 -13.91 -1.55 15.46
CA PHE A 218 -14.96 -1.01 14.61
C PHE A 218 -16.08 -0.40 15.46
N SER A 219 -16.24 0.92 15.36
CA SER A 219 -17.27 1.70 16.03
C SER A 219 -17.61 2.96 15.20
N PRO A 220 -18.77 3.60 15.42
CA PRO A 220 -19.07 4.89 14.78
C PRO A 220 -18.00 5.95 15.06
N ALA A 221 -17.41 5.95 16.25
CA ALA A 221 -16.31 6.85 16.60
C ALA A 221 -15.05 6.57 15.75
N ALA A 222 -14.69 5.29 15.57
CA ALA A 222 -13.57 4.91 14.70
C ALA A 222 -13.81 5.33 13.24
N LEU A 223 -15.05 5.23 12.73
CA LEU A 223 -15.39 5.70 11.38
C LEU A 223 -15.26 7.22 11.23
N VAL A 224 -15.64 8.00 12.25
CA VAL A 224 -15.43 9.46 12.26
C VAL A 224 -13.94 9.79 12.25
N VAL A 225 -13.15 9.13 13.10
CA VAL A 225 -11.68 9.29 13.13
C VAL A 225 -11.06 8.92 11.78
N ALA A 226 -11.50 7.82 11.17
CA ALA A 226 -11.05 7.37 9.88
C ALA A 226 -11.38 8.38 8.76
N ALA A 227 -12.59 8.94 8.75
CA ALA A 227 -12.99 9.95 7.78
C ALA A 227 -12.18 11.25 7.91
N ILE A 228 -12.03 11.77 9.14
CA ILE A 228 -11.23 12.97 9.40
C ILE A 228 -9.77 12.74 8.98
N SER A 229 -9.19 11.61 9.40
CA SER A 229 -7.81 11.27 9.08
C SER A 229 -7.59 11.07 7.58
N ALA A 230 -8.54 10.45 6.88
CA ALA A 230 -8.51 10.31 5.43
C ALA A 230 -8.56 11.67 4.72
N ALA A 231 -9.35 12.62 5.24
CA ALA A 231 -9.40 13.99 4.72
C ALA A 231 -8.05 14.70 4.93
N VAL A 232 -7.49 14.60 6.14
CA VAL A 232 -6.18 15.17 6.48
C VAL A 232 -5.06 14.58 5.61
N ALA A 233 -5.03 13.26 5.42
CA ALA A 233 -4.02 12.61 4.58
C ALA A 233 -4.11 13.06 3.11
N GLY A 234 -5.32 13.20 2.57
CA GLY A 234 -5.55 13.70 1.22
C GLY A 234 -5.14 15.17 1.06
N ALA A 235 -5.57 16.04 1.99
CA ALA A 235 -5.22 17.45 1.98
C ALA A 235 -3.71 17.68 2.18
N LEU A 236 -3.07 16.89 3.04
CA LEU A 236 -1.62 16.92 3.24
C LEU A 236 -0.89 16.53 1.95
N TRP A 237 -1.34 15.49 1.24
CA TRP A 237 -0.74 15.14 -0.04
C TRP A 237 -0.81 16.29 -1.05
N SER A 238 -1.98 16.91 -1.19
CA SER A 238 -2.17 18.07 -2.08
C SER A 238 -1.30 19.26 -1.65
N SER A 239 -1.18 19.51 -0.36
CA SER A 239 -0.32 20.57 0.18
C SER A 239 1.15 20.33 -0.18
N LEU A 240 1.65 19.09 -0.06
CA LEU A 240 3.04 18.76 -0.35
C LEU A 240 3.37 18.79 -1.84
N MET A 241 2.46 18.27 -2.68
CA MET A 241 2.74 18.09 -4.11
C MET A 241 2.31 19.26 -4.98
N VAL A 242 1.22 19.95 -4.64
CA VAL A 242 0.66 21.04 -5.45
C VAL A 242 1.13 22.39 -4.92
N HIS A 243 1.15 22.58 -3.60
CA HIS A 243 1.42 23.89 -3.00
C HIS A 243 2.89 24.08 -2.62
N ALA A 244 3.50 23.09 -1.95
CA ALA A 244 4.90 23.16 -1.52
C ALA A 244 5.89 22.78 -2.63
N GLY A 245 5.44 22.09 -3.68
CA GLY A 245 6.27 21.74 -4.84
C GLY A 245 7.51 20.92 -4.46
N LEU A 246 7.37 19.93 -3.58
CA LEU A 246 8.53 19.15 -3.11
C LEU A 246 9.28 18.48 -4.28
N PRO A 247 10.62 18.45 -4.24
CA PRO A 247 11.44 17.81 -5.28
C PRO A 247 11.35 16.27 -5.26
N LEU A 248 10.72 15.71 -4.22
CA LEU A 248 10.50 14.28 -4.03
C LEU A 248 9.00 13.98 -4.08
N PRO A 249 8.57 12.89 -4.73
CA PRO A 249 7.16 12.52 -4.75
C PRO A 249 6.70 12.10 -3.34
N ALA A 250 5.61 12.70 -2.86
CA ALA A 250 5.03 12.39 -1.56
C ALA A 250 4.47 10.96 -1.47
N LEU A 251 4.10 10.35 -2.62
CA LEU A 251 3.58 8.99 -2.71
C LEU A 251 2.46 8.76 -1.68
N VAL A 252 2.60 7.74 -0.83
CA VAL A 252 1.69 7.41 0.27
C VAL A 252 2.27 7.78 1.65
N ALA A 253 3.22 8.72 1.69
CA ALA A 253 3.79 9.23 2.93
C ALA A 253 2.74 9.94 3.80
N PRO A 254 1.84 10.78 3.26
CA PRO A 254 0.75 11.36 4.05
C PRO A 254 -0.12 10.32 4.75
N PHE A 255 -0.53 9.26 4.04
CA PHE A 255 -1.22 8.10 4.64
C PHE A 255 -0.42 7.51 5.80
N SER A 256 0.88 7.25 5.59
CA SER A 256 1.72 6.59 6.59
C SER A 256 1.88 7.46 7.85
N LEU A 257 2.18 8.75 7.66
CA LEU A 257 2.38 9.70 8.74
C LEU A 257 1.11 9.92 9.56
N VAL A 258 -0.03 10.16 8.89
CA VAL A 258 -1.31 10.37 9.57
C VAL A 258 -1.74 9.12 10.33
N THR A 259 -1.64 7.94 9.72
CA THR A 259 -2.00 6.68 10.38
C THR A 259 -1.16 6.44 11.64
N ILE A 260 0.16 6.60 11.54
CA ILE A 260 1.08 6.42 12.67
C ILE A 260 0.80 7.46 13.76
N ALA A 261 0.59 8.73 13.38
CA ALA A 261 0.31 9.80 14.33
C ALA A 261 -0.98 9.55 15.11
N VAL A 262 -2.05 9.11 14.45
CA VAL A 262 -3.33 8.80 15.11
C VAL A 262 -3.20 7.57 16.02
N VAL A 263 -2.56 6.50 15.56
CA VAL A 263 -2.32 5.30 16.38
C VAL A 263 -1.43 5.62 17.60
N ALA A 264 -0.45 6.52 17.44
CA ALA A 264 0.36 6.99 18.55
C ALA A 264 -0.45 7.86 19.53
N ALA A 265 -1.25 8.80 19.02
CA ALA A 265 -2.04 9.72 19.82
C ALA A 265 -3.10 8.99 20.65
N LEU A 266 -3.77 7.98 20.10
CA LEU A 266 -4.79 7.19 20.80
C LEU A 266 -4.26 6.30 21.93
N ARG A 267 -2.95 6.34 22.21
CA ARG A 267 -2.37 5.77 23.43
C ARG A 267 -2.53 6.66 24.63
N LEU A 268 -2.70 7.96 24.40
CA LEU A 268 -2.96 8.91 25.48
C LEU A 268 -4.32 8.56 26.09
N PRO A 269 -4.40 8.24 27.40
CA PRO A 269 -5.61 7.67 27.99
C PRO A 269 -6.85 8.55 27.81
N TRP A 270 -6.67 9.87 27.74
CA TRP A 270 -7.76 10.82 27.54
C TRP A 270 -8.30 10.82 26.10
N LEU A 271 -7.44 10.66 25.08
CA LEU A 271 -7.88 10.50 23.69
C LEU A 271 -8.55 9.14 23.46
N ARG A 272 -8.03 8.08 24.08
CA ARG A 272 -8.60 6.73 23.96
C ARG A 272 -10.04 6.66 24.47
N ARG A 273 -10.37 7.41 25.53
CA ARG A 273 -11.76 7.46 26.06
C ARG A 273 -12.76 8.09 25.09
N MET A 274 -12.30 8.92 24.15
CA MET A 274 -13.15 9.55 23.14
C MET A 274 -13.43 8.62 21.96
N VAL A 275 -12.67 7.53 21.81
CA VAL A 275 -12.78 6.55 20.72
C VAL A 275 -12.84 5.14 21.33
N PRO A 276 -14.02 4.73 21.85
CA PRO A 276 -14.22 3.43 22.48
C PRO A 276 -14.10 2.27 21.49
#